data_AF-A0A8B6E9V2-F1
#
_entry.id   AF-A0A8B6E9V2-F1
#
_cell.length_a   1.000
_cell.length_b   1.000
_cell.length_c   1.000
_cell.angle_alpha   90.00
_cell.angle_beta   90.00
_cell.angle_gamma   90.00
#
_symmetry.space_group_name_H-M   'P 1'
#
loop_
_entity.id
_entity.type
_entity.pdbx_description
1 polymer ?
#
loop_
_entity_poly.entity_id
_entity_poly.type
_entity_poly.pdbx_seq_one_letter_code
_entity_poly.pdbx_strand_id
1 'polypeptide(L)'
;MAICMGIAGTPWRITLVTAIGVHPKKAQQLDDSSFDKMERLLGLPGVRAIGEVGLDQSQRDPPLQRQVSTLRWVLNLCKGRPEVPLILHIRGAPEDRHSAEAHLKVLTIVRERVDPQQRIHLHCFDGGRQEARRWRDAFPNVYFGIQGGNPV
;
A
#
# COMPACT_ATOMS: atom_id res chain seq x y z
N MET A 1 2.40 -10.12 7.47
CA MET A 1 2.37 -11.54 7.06
C MET A 1 0.90 -11.96 7.04
N ALA A 2 0.35 -12.35 5.89
CA ALA A 2 -1.03 -12.81 5.77
C ALA A 2 -1.04 -14.31 5.44
N ILE A 3 -1.79 -15.10 6.21
CA ILE A 3 -1.98 -16.54 6.00
C ILE A 3 -3.39 -16.72 5.42
N CYS A 4 -3.52 -17.29 4.24
CA CYS A 4 -4.82 -17.62 3.62
C CYS A 4 -5.11 -19.11 3.88
N MET A 5 -6.23 -19.43 4.53
CA MET A 5 -6.65 -20.80 4.86
C MET A 5 -7.74 -21.27 3.89
N GLY A 6 -7.49 -22.33 3.13
CA GLY A 6 -8.48 -23.02 2.30
C GLY A 6 -8.99 -24.30 2.97
N ILE A 7 -10.28 -24.60 2.86
CA ILE A 7 -10.92 -25.76 3.51
C ILE A 7 -10.85 -27.00 2.58
N ALA A 8 -10.51 -28.14 3.19
CA ALA A 8 -10.63 -29.54 2.73
C ALA A 8 -9.64 -30.09 1.66
N GLY A 9 -8.80 -31.04 2.10
CA GLY A 9 -8.42 -32.23 1.31
C GLY A 9 -7.06 -32.26 0.59
N THR A 10 -6.31 -31.16 0.54
CA THR A 10 -4.95 -31.14 -0.04
C THR A 10 -3.89 -30.94 1.04
N PRO A 11 -2.71 -31.57 0.96
CA PRO A 11 -1.62 -31.28 1.88
C PRO A 11 -1.28 -29.79 1.80
N TRP A 12 -1.37 -29.10 2.94
CA TRP A 12 -1.21 -27.66 3.05
C TRP A 12 0.13 -27.22 2.45
N ARG A 13 0.08 -26.57 1.29
CA ARG A 13 1.23 -25.82 0.78
C ARG A 13 1.20 -24.42 1.35
N ILE A 14 1.88 -24.24 2.47
CA ILE A 14 2.20 -22.91 2.97
C ILE A 14 3.16 -22.28 1.98
N THR A 15 2.71 -21.23 1.31
CA THR A 15 3.56 -20.42 0.43
C THR A 15 3.79 -19.08 1.10
N LEU A 16 5.06 -18.76 1.39
CA LEU A 16 5.45 -17.46 1.90
C LEU A 16 5.85 -16.57 0.72
N VAL A 17 5.21 -15.42 0.65
CA VAL A 17 5.51 -14.38 -0.34
C VAL A 17 5.77 -13.07 0.38
N THR A 18 6.58 -12.23 -0.24
CA THR A 18 7.07 -10.97 0.32
C THR A 18 6.57 -9.79 -0.51
N ALA A 19 6.27 -8.69 0.16
CA ALA A 19 6.10 -7.39 -0.47
C ALA A 19 7.36 -6.56 -0.24
N ILE A 20 7.77 -5.77 -1.23
CA ILE A 20 8.93 -4.87 -1.10
C ILE A 20 8.47 -3.41 -1.20
N GLY A 21 8.83 -2.60 -0.20
CA GLY A 21 8.44 -1.20 -0.14
C GLY A 21 9.05 -0.51 1.08
N VAL A 22 8.61 0.72 1.32
CA VAL A 22 9.08 1.54 2.43
C VAL A 22 7.88 2.11 3.18
N HIS A 23 7.61 1.56 4.36
CA HIS A 23 6.52 2.00 5.20
C HIS A 23 6.65 3.50 5.52
N PRO A 24 5.57 4.29 5.55
CA PRO A 24 5.63 5.74 5.76
C PRO A 24 6.45 6.16 6.99
N LYS A 25 6.29 5.48 8.13
CA LYS A 25 7.11 5.69 9.35
C LYS A 25 8.62 5.47 9.18
N LYS A 26 9.07 4.89 8.06
CA LYS A 26 10.49 4.62 7.74
C LYS A 26 10.98 5.43 6.53
N ALA A 27 10.19 6.36 6.00
CA ALA A 27 10.51 7.14 4.80
C ALA A 27 11.83 7.93 4.87
N GLN A 28 12.33 8.25 6.07
CA GLN A 28 13.64 8.90 6.26
C GLN A 28 14.85 7.99 5.96
N GLN A 29 14.67 6.68 5.89
CA GLN A 29 15.74 5.70 5.69
C GLN A 29 16.11 5.51 4.22
N LEU A 30 15.41 6.17 3.30
CA LEU A 30 15.65 6.07 1.86
C LEU A 30 16.86 6.90 1.42
N ASP A 31 17.72 6.28 0.63
CA ASP A 31 18.75 6.93 -0.18
C ASP A 31 18.63 6.47 -1.64
N ASP A 32 19.44 7.04 -2.53
CA ASP A 32 19.39 6.72 -3.95
C ASP A 32 19.74 5.25 -4.22
N SER A 33 20.63 4.65 -3.41
CA SER A 33 21.03 3.24 -3.54
C SER A 33 19.89 2.26 -3.26
N SER A 34 18.89 2.70 -2.53
CA SER A 34 17.71 1.91 -2.20
C SER A 34 16.87 1.55 -3.44
N PHE A 35 16.97 2.33 -4.53
CA PHE A 35 16.21 2.09 -5.77
C PHE A 35 16.63 0.82 -6.47
N ASP A 36 17.91 0.78 -6.84
CA ASP A 36 18.49 -0.35 -7.55
C ASP A 36 18.32 -1.64 -6.75
N LYS A 37 18.41 -1.55 -5.43
CA LYS A 37 18.20 -2.69 -4.55
C LYS A 37 16.74 -3.17 -4.60
N MET A 38 15.75 -2.29 -4.50
CA MET A 38 14.34 -2.68 -4.56
C MET A 38 13.94 -3.22 -5.92
N GLU A 39 14.42 -2.63 -7.02
CA GLU A 39 14.14 -3.12 -8.37
C GLU A 39 14.71 -4.52 -8.59
N ARG A 40 15.95 -4.77 -8.13
CA ARG A 40 16.55 -6.13 -8.15
C ARG A 40 15.75 -7.12 -7.32
N LEU A 41 15.32 -6.73 -6.11
CA LEU A 41 14.52 -7.60 -5.23
C LEU A 41 13.16 -7.93 -5.83
N LEU A 42 12.52 -6.99 -6.54
CA LEU A 42 11.24 -7.20 -7.19
C LEU A 42 11.30 -8.30 -8.26
N GLY A 43 12.47 -8.57 -8.84
CA GLY A 43 12.69 -9.67 -9.77
C GLY A 43 12.78 -11.07 -9.13
N LEU A 44 12.81 -11.17 -7.80
CA LEU A 44 12.91 -12.46 -7.11
C LEU A 44 11.55 -13.18 -7.08
N PRO A 45 11.51 -14.52 -7.28
CA PRO A 45 10.26 -15.27 -7.39
C PRO A 45 9.37 -15.26 -6.13
N GLY A 46 9.98 -14.95 -4.97
CA GLY A 46 9.29 -14.82 -3.69
C GLY A 46 8.72 -13.42 -3.42
N VAL A 47 9.06 -12.41 -4.22
CA VAL A 47 8.52 -11.05 -4.09
C VAL A 47 7.33 -10.91 -5.02
N ARG A 48 6.14 -10.68 -4.45
CA ARG A 48 4.87 -10.73 -5.18
C ARG A 48 4.04 -9.47 -5.08
N ALA A 49 4.51 -8.45 -4.38
CA ALA A 49 3.80 -7.19 -4.22
C ALA A 49 4.78 -6.04 -3.98
N ILE A 50 4.32 -4.82 -4.26
CA ILE A 50 5.03 -3.57 -3.99
C ILE A 50 4.34 -2.90 -2.79
N GLY A 51 5.11 -2.42 -1.83
CA GLY A 51 4.64 -1.91 -0.55
C GLY A 51 5.15 -2.74 0.63
N GLU A 52 4.80 -2.40 1.86
CA GLU A 52 3.85 -1.35 2.24
C GLU A 52 4.43 0.05 2.03
N VAL A 53 3.63 0.96 1.46
CA VAL A 53 3.97 2.37 1.27
C VAL A 53 2.72 3.24 1.40
N GLY A 54 2.85 4.53 1.71
CA GLY A 54 1.72 5.44 1.72
C GLY A 54 1.98 6.62 2.65
N LEU A 55 0.97 7.02 3.41
CA LEU A 55 1.04 8.13 4.36
C LEU A 55 0.58 7.66 5.74
N ASP A 56 1.29 8.12 6.77
CA ASP A 56 0.93 7.93 8.17
C ASP A 56 1.18 9.24 8.93
N GLN A 57 0.09 9.90 9.30
CA GLN A 57 0.08 11.17 10.04
C GLN A 57 -0.23 10.96 11.53
N SER A 58 -0.18 9.72 12.04
CA SER A 58 -0.35 9.45 13.47
C SER A 58 0.82 9.96 14.32
N GLN A 59 1.95 10.29 13.68
CA GLN A 59 3.16 10.81 14.30
C GLN A 59 3.73 11.95 13.45
N ARG A 60 4.54 12.82 14.06
CA ARG A 60 5.16 13.97 13.37
C ARG A 60 6.29 13.55 12.42
N ASP A 61 7.05 12.53 12.81
CA ASP A 61 8.21 12.05 12.05
C ASP A 61 7.96 10.66 11.44
N PRO A 62 8.40 10.42 10.19
CA PRO A 62 9.08 11.37 9.30
C PRO A 62 8.11 12.41 8.70
N PRO A 63 8.59 13.62 8.33
CA PRO A 63 7.74 14.68 7.82
C PRO A 63 6.88 14.23 6.63
N LEU A 64 5.64 14.72 6.55
CA LEU A 64 4.68 14.33 5.50
C LEU A 64 5.25 14.50 4.08
N GLN A 65 6.04 15.55 3.83
CA GLN A 65 6.72 15.76 2.55
C GLN A 65 7.65 14.59 2.21
N ARG A 66 8.38 14.05 3.18
CA ARG A 66 9.28 12.90 2.97
C ARG A 66 8.51 11.63 2.67
N GLN A 67 7.37 11.41 3.35
CA GLN A 67 6.46 10.30 3.06
C GLN A 67 5.88 10.40 1.65
N VAL A 68 5.46 11.60 1.23
CA VAL A 68 4.95 11.85 -0.13
C VAL A 68 6.01 11.58 -1.20
N SER A 69 7.25 12.06 -1.01
CA SER A 69 8.35 11.78 -1.94
C SER A 69 8.64 10.28 -2.03
N THR A 70 8.63 9.59 -0.90
CA THR A 70 8.79 8.13 -0.81
C THR A 70 7.68 7.39 -1.55
N LEU A 71 6.43 7.76 -1.33
CA LEU A 71 5.29 7.19 -2.04
C LEU A 71 5.46 7.35 -3.55
N ARG A 72 5.69 8.58 -4.03
CA ARG A 72 5.87 8.86 -5.46
C ARG A 72 6.96 8.02 -6.10
N TRP A 73 8.05 7.84 -5.36
CA TRP A 73 9.17 7.04 -5.79
C TRP A 73 8.81 5.56 -5.88
N VAL A 74 8.16 4.98 -4.86
CA VAL A 74 7.79 3.55 -4.85
C VAL A 74 6.80 3.26 -5.99
N LEU A 75 5.89 4.19 -6.27
CA LEU A 75 4.94 4.05 -7.37
C LEU A 75 5.60 3.96 -8.75
N ASN A 76 6.85 4.43 -8.92
CA ASN A 76 7.58 4.20 -10.18
C ASN A 76 7.86 2.71 -10.43
N LEU A 77 7.96 1.89 -9.39
CA LEU A 77 8.15 0.44 -9.52
C LEU A 77 6.90 -0.25 -10.11
N CYS A 78 5.73 0.37 -10.01
CA CYS A 78 4.48 -0.17 -10.57
C CYS A 78 4.36 0.02 -12.08
N LYS A 79 5.20 0.85 -12.71
CA LYS A 79 5.10 1.15 -14.15
C LYS A 79 5.22 -0.11 -14.99
N GLY A 80 4.23 -0.35 -15.84
CA GLY A 80 4.15 -1.53 -16.71
C GLY A 80 3.88 -2.85 -15.98
N ARG A 81 3.44 -2.81 -14.71
CA ARG A 81 3.20 -3.98 -13.86
C ARG A 81 1.85 -3.91 -13.10
N PRO A 82 0.73 -3.61 -13.77
CA PRO A 82 -0.58 -3.43 -13.11
C PRO A 82 -1.06 -4.69 -12.36
N GLU A 83 -0.56 -5.86 -12.73
CA GLU A 83 -0.85 -7.15 -12.12
C GLU A 83 -0.13 -7.40 -10.78
N VAL A 84 0.97 -6.69 -10.51
CA VAL A 84 1.71 -6.75 -9.24
C VAL A 84 0.97 -5.89 -8.21
N PRO A 85 0.39 -6.48 -7.15
CA PRO A 85 -0.38 -5.71 -6.17
C PRO A 85 0.45 -4.60 -5.51
N LEU A 86 -0.14 -3.41 -5.46
CA LEU A 86 0.35 -2.27 -4.69
C LEU A 86 -0.35 -2.26 -3.32
N ILE A 87 0.42 -2.40 -2.25
CA ILE A 87 -0.05 -2.39 -0.87
C ILE A 87 0.13 -0.98 -0.29
N LEU A 88 -0.99 -0.32 -0.02
CA LEU A 88 -1.02 1.04 0.51
C LEU A 88 -1.39 1.04 1.99
N HIS A 89 -0.62 1.79 2.77
CA HIS A 89 -0.95 2.16 4.15
C HIS A 89 -1.34 3.62 4.22
N ILE A 90 -2.52 3.87 4.77
CA ILE A 90 -3.08 5.20 4.87
C ILE A 90 -3.55 5.38 6.30
N ARG A 91 -2.96 6.35 6.98
CA ARG A 91 -3.38 6.79 8.32
C ARG A 91 -3.34 8.31 8.37
N GLY A 92 -4.48 8.91 8.65
CA GLY A 92 -4.66 10.35 8.84
C GLY A 92 -4.17 10.81 10.20
N ALA A 93 -4.37 12.10 10.46
CA ALA A 93 -4.12 12.68 11.76
C ALA A 93 -5.07 12.03 12.81
N PRO A 94 -4.69 11.96 14.09
CA PRO A 94 -5.50 11.32 15.13
C PRO A 94 -6.96 11.83 15.23
N GLU A 95 -7.18 13.10 14.90
CA GLU A 95 -8.49 13.76 14.85
C GLU A 95 -9.32 13.41 13.59
N ASP A 96 -8.69 12.94 12.52
CA ASP A 96 -9.34 12.50 11.29
C ASP A 96 -9.71 11.01 11.39
N ARG A 97 -10.85 10.75 12.02
CA ARG A 97 -11.37 9.40 12.32
C ARG A 97 -11.34 8.44 11.11
N HIS A 98 -11.52 8.96 9.90
CA HIS A 98 -11.60 8.16 8.67
C HIS A 98 -10.42 8.37 7.74
N SER A 99 -9.35 9.02 8.22
CA SER A 99 -8.17 9.30 7.41
C SER A 99 -8.52 9.94 6.06
N ALA A 100 -9.61 10.72 6.00
CA ALA A 100 -10.22 11.19 4.75
C ALA A 100 -9.25 12.06 3.95
N GLU A 101 -8.52 12.96 4.62
CA GLU A 101 -7.53 13.82 3.96
C GLU A 101 -6.34 13.01 3.43
N ALA A 102 -5.87 12.06 4.23
CA ALA A 102 -4.78 11.17 3.82
C ALA A 102 -5.20 10.29 2.62
N HIS A 103 -6.41 9.75 2.63
CA HIS A 103 -6.97 8.97 1.52
C HIS A 103 -7.06 9.80 0.24
N LEU A 104 -7.59 11.02 0.31
CA LEU A 104 -7.67 11.92 -0.85
C LEU A 104 -6.28 12.20 -1.42
N LYS A 105 -5.31 12.53 -0.56
CA LYS A 105 -3.95 12.85 -0.99
C LYS A 105 -3.25 11.65 -1.64
N VAL A 106 -3.34 10.47 -1.04
CA VAL A 106 -2.78 9.23 -1.60
C VAL A 106 -3.48 8.89 -2.91
N LEU A 107 -4.82 8.95 -2.96
CA LEU A 107 -5.59 8.64 -4.16
C LEU A 107 -5.18 9.54 -5.34
N THR A 108 -5.05 10.85 -5.12
CA THR A 108 -4.58 11.79 -6.15
C THR A 108 -3.20 11.39 -6.67
N ILE A 109 -2.24 11.15 -5.77
CA ILE A 109 -0.86 10.79 -6.14
C ILE A 109 -0.81 9.47 -6.93
N VAL A 110 -1.62 8.49 -6.54
CA VAL A 110 -1.67 7.16 -7.16
C VAL A 110 -2.30 7.28 -8.55
N ARG A 111 -3.42 7.98 -8.72
CA ARG A 111 -4.05 8.23 -10.03
C ARG A 111 -3.13 8.90 -11.05
N GLU A 112 -2.21 9.75 -10.60
CA GLU A 112 -1.23 10.40 -11.47
C GLU A 112 -0.11 9.46 -11.95
N ARG A 113 0.13 8.34 -11.27
CA ARG A 113 1.40 7.59 -11.39
C ARG A 113 1.28 6.14 -11.78
N VAL A 114 0.15 5.51 -11.51
CA VAL A 114 -0.05 4.08 -11.82
C VAL A 114 -1.18 3.89 -12.82
N ASP A 115 -1.18 2.74 -13.46
CA ASP A 115 -2.21 2.34 -14.41
C ASP A 115 -3.59 2.31 -13.74
N PRO A 116 -4.67 2.77 -14.38
CA PRO A 116 -6.03 2.66 -13.83
C PRO A 116 -6.47 1.24 -13.47
N GLN A 117 -5.87 0.21 -14.09
CA GLN A 117 -6.12 -1.20 -13.78
C GLN A 117 -5.21 -1.77 -12.69
N GLN A 118 -4.31 -0.97 -12.11
CA GLN A 118 -3.42 -1.38 -11.04
C GLN A 118 -4.19 -2.11 -9.94
N ARG A 119 -3.75 -3.31 -9.57
CA ARG A 119 -4.27 -4.01 -8.40
C ARG A 119 -3.80 -3.30 -7.15
N ILE A 120 -4.73 -2.87 -6.31
CA ILE A 120 -4.45 -2.10 -5.10
C ILE A 120 -5.03 -2.82 -3.89
N HIS A 121 -4.23 -2.96 -2.85
CA HIS A 121 -4.67 -3.42 -1.53
C HIS A 121 -4.48 -2.29 -0.53
N LEU A 122 -5.59 -1.76 0.00
CA LEU A 122 -5.58 -0.81 1.11
C LEU A 122 -5.45 -1.61 2.41
N HIS A 123 -4.24 -1.67 2.95
CA HIS A 123 -3.93 -2.36 4.19
C HIS A 123 -4.61 -1.68 5.38
N CYS A 124 -5.19 -2.48 6.28
CA CYS A 124 -5.84 -2.02 7.52
C CYS A 124 -6.72 -0.78 7.35
N PHE A 125 -7.62 -0.87 6.37
CA PHE A 125 -8.51 0.21 5.96
C PHE A 125 -9.33 0.73 7.14
N ASP A 126 -9.22 2.03 7.39
CA ASP A 126 -9.93 2.78 8.44
C ASP A 126 -10.84 3.88 7.87
N GLY A 127 -10.87 4.03 6.54
CA GLY A 127 -11.72 4.98 5.84
C GLY A 127 -13.21 4.68 5.97
N GLY A 128 -14.02 5.71 5.73
CA GLY A 128 -15.46 5.60 5.73
C GLY A 128 -16.02 5.09 4.40
N ARG A 129 -17.36 5.03 4.32
CA ARG A 129 -18.09 4.68 3.10
C ARG A 129 -17.73 5.58 1.92
N GLN A 130 -17.45 6.86 2.17
CA GLN A 130 -17.13 7.82 1.12
C GLN A 130 -15.74 7.53 0.54
N GLU A 131 -14.74 7.27 1.38
CA GLU A 131 -13.37 6.92 0.97
C GLU A 131 -13.38 5.62 0.16
N ALA A 132 -14.09 4.59 0.64
CA ALA A 132 -14.21 3.33 -0.06
C ALA A 132 -14.82 3.50 -1.48
N ARG A 133 -15.86 4.34 -1.62
CA ARG A 133 -16.45 4.65 -2.93
C ARG A 133 -15.45 5.36 -3.84
N ARG A 134 -14.77 6.40 -3.35
CA ARG A 134 -13.75 7.13 -4.14
C ARG A 134 -12.67 6.20 -4.68
N TRP A 135 -12.17 5.29 -3.84
CA TRP A 135 -11.16 4.32 -4.25
C TRP A 135 -11.67 3.35 -5.31
N ARG A 136 -12.86 2.78 -5.11
CA ARG A 136 -13.48 1.84 -6.07
C ARG A 136 -13.80 2.51 -7.41
N ASP A 137 -14.29 3.75 -7.36
CA ASP A 137 -14.66 4.48 -8.57
C ASP A 137 -13.40 4.90 -9.37
N ALA A 138 -12.24 5.03 -8.71
CA ALA A 138 -10.97 5.33 -9.37
C ALA A 138 -10.20 4.09 -9.83
N PHE A 139 -10.28 2.98 -9.10
CA PHE A 139 -9.55 1.74 -9.37
C PHE A 139 -10.50 0.53 -9.25
N PRO A 140 -10.86 -0.13 -10.36
CA PRO A 140 -11.77 -1.28 -10.34
C PRO A 140 -11.20 -2.50 -9.61
N ASN A 141 -9.87 -2.60 -9.51
CA ASN A 141 -9.14 -3.71 -8.87
C ASN A 141 -8.65 -3.36 -7.46
N VAL A 142 -9.42 -2.58 -6.70
CA VAL A 142 -9.09 -2.22 -5.31
C VAL A 142 -9.69 -3.21 -4.31
N TYR A 143 -8.91 -3.55 -3.30
CA TYR A 143 -9.29 -4.43 -2.19
C TYR A 143 -9.05 -3.71 -0.86
N PHE A 144 -9.97 -3.87 0.09
CA PHE A 144 -9.91 -3.24 1.41
C PHE A 144 -9.57 -4.29 2.46
N GLY A 145 -8.43 -4.14 3.13
CA GLY A 145 -8.02 -5.02 4.22
C GLY A 145 -8.71 -4.63 5.54
N ILE A 146 -9.48 -5.55 6.12
CA ILE A 146 -10.15 -5.35 7.40
C ILE A 146 -9.39 -6.13 8.48
N GLN A 147 -8.99 -5.47 9.56
CA GLN A 147 -8.34 -6.09 10.72
C GLN A 147 -9.28 -6.06 11.93
N GLY A 148 -9.31 -7.14 12.71
CA GLY A 148 -10.05 -7.20 13.97
C GLY A 148 -9.51 -6.17 14.96
N GLY A 149 -10.27 -5.09 15.18
CA GLY A 149 -9.89 -3.99 16.07
C GLY A 149 -10.53 -2.64 15.74
N ASN A 150 -10.92 -2.40 14.48
CA ASN A 150 -11.66 -1.19 14.09
C ASN A 150 -13.18 -1.45 14.13
N PRO A 151 -13.95 -0.79 15.02
CA PRO A 151 -15.40 -0.80 14.90
C PRO A 151 -15.80 -0.01 13.66
N VAL A 152 -16.25 -0.72 12.62
CA VAL A 152 -16.96 -0.15 11.46
C VAL A 152 -18.29 0.44 11.87
#